data_AF-A0A8I1U7Z2-F1
#
_entry.id   AF-A0A8I1U7Z2-F1
#
_cell.length_a   1.000
_cell.length_b   1.000
_cell.length_c   1.000
_cell.angle_alpha   90.00
_cell.angle_beta   90.00
_cell.angle_gamma   90.00
#
_symmetry.space_group_name_H-M   'P 1'
#
loop_
_entity.id
_entity.type
_entity.pdbx_description
1 polymer ?
#
loop_
_entity_poly.entity_id
_entity_poly.type
_entity_poly.pdbx_seq_one_letter_code
_entity_poly.pdbx_strand_id
1 'polypeptide(L)'
;MQNTTLEKFLDWPETPEFPDAPSDCLLRLQEAVERTTHHAQTYLLAHSFAELETSDVAMGATVKLAVARLEYLLDDARQQISGMFSQDEIDLLLNCYQGEFLTPDDCQRMASTLCEDLGIELERYRESSIADLVDKLRVLTVPQRMAFADALEAGWHAGRPVNSVLADMGIELR
;
A
#
# COMPACT_ATOMS: atom_id res chain seq x y z
N MET A 1 25.18 -2.31 32.91
CA MET A 1 24.83 -2.46 31.49
C MET A 1 23.32 -2.47 31.40
N GLN A 2 22.73 -1.33 31.01
CA GLN A 2 21.30 -1.16 30.81
C GLN A 2 21.10 -0.56 29.41
N ASN A 3 20.03 -1.00 28.77
CA ASN A 3 19.69 -0.91 27.35
C ASN A 3 19.52 0.55 26.87
N THR A 4 20.44 1.07 26.07
CA THR A 4 20.41 2.44 25.51
C THR A 4 19.88 2.53 24.07
N THR A 5 19.27 1.46 23.55
CA THR A 5 18.89 1.40 22.11
C THR A 5 17.42 1.74 21.83
N LEU A 6 16.56 1.80 22.85
CA LEU A 6 15.11 2.06 22.65
C LEU A 6 14.68 3.52 22.88
N GLU A 7 15.50 4.36 23.52
CA GLU A 7 15.13 5.76 23.80
C GLU A 7 15.40 6.72 22.64
N LYS A 8 16.05 6.27 21.55
CA LYS A 8 16.32 7.11 20.38
C LYS A 8 15.21 7.10 19.32
N PHE A 9 14.19 6.26 19.48
CA PHE A 9 13.04 6.22 18.56
C PHE A 9 11.91 7.20 18.95
N LEU A 10 12.06 7.92 20.07
CA LEU A 10 11.05 8.85 20.58
C LEU A 10 11.35 10.33 20.29
N ASP A 11 12.46 10.64 19.63
CA ASP A 11 12.80 11.99 19.12
C ASP A 11 12.37 12.14 17.64
N TRP A 12 11.15 11.70 17.32
CA TRP A 12 10.54 12.01 16.03
C TRP A 12 10.08 13.48 16.06
N PRO A 13 10.49 14.33 15.10
CA PRO A 13 10.03 15.71 15.07
C PRO A 13 8.50 15.74 15.00
N GLU A 14 7.90 16.67 15.74
CA GLU A 14 6.45 16.94 15.73
C GLU A 14 5.94 16.85 14.28
N THR A 15 4.99 15.93 14.08
CA THR A 15 4.24 15.63 12.85
C THR A 15 4.63 16.48 11.66
N PRO A 16 5.32 15.93 10.62
CA PRO A 16 5.40 16.65 9.36
C PRO A 16 3.98 16.99 8.95
N GLU A 17 3.73 18.27 8.62
CA GLU A 17 2.45 18.71 8.08
C GLU A 17 2.21 17.93 6.79
N PHE A 18 1.50 16.81 6.91
CA PHE A 18 1.09 16.02 5.77
C PHE A 18 0.07 16.88 5.00
N PRO A 19 0.19 16.99 3.66
CA PRO A 19 -0.88 17.58 2.88
C PRO A 19 -2.16 16.81 3.18
N ASP A 20 -3.25 17.53 3.44
CA ASP A 20 -4.57 16.94 3.71
C ASP A 20 -4.86 15.89 2.65
N ALA A 21 -4.91 14.61 3.06
CA ALA A 21 -5.41 13.56 2.19
C ALA A 21 -6.76 14.03 1.64
N PRO A 22 -7.02 13.96 0.31
CA PRO A 22 -8.27 14.46 -0.24
C PRO A 22 -9.43 13.82 0.52
N SER A 23 -10.28 14.64 1.14
CA SER A 23 -11.42 14.23 1.99
C SER A 23 -12.28 13.13 1.35
N ASP A 24 -12.29 13.07 0.02
CA ASP A 24 -13.06 12.14 -0.78
C ASP A 24 -12.47 10.72 -0.78
N CYS A 25 -11.14 10.58 -0.72
CA CYS A 25 -10.49 9.26 -0.67
C CYS A 25 -10.74 8.58 0.67
N LEU A 26 -10.56 9.30 1.79
CA LEU A 26 -10.85 8.78 3.13
C LEU A 26 -12.32 8.37 3.28
N LEU A 27 -13.25 9.14 2.68
CA LEU A 27 -14.67 8.81 2.66
C LEU A 27 -14.94 7.52 1.87
N ARG A 28 -14.34 7.36 0.67
CA ARG A 28 -14.47 6.14 -0.14
C ARG A 28 -13.89 4.91 0.54
N LEU A 29 -12.75 5.07 1.23
CA LEU A 29 -12.12 4.02 2.03
C LEU A 29 -13.03 3.63 3.20
N GLN A 30 -13.58 4.61 3.90
CA GLN A 30 -14.54 4.39 4.98
C GLN A 30 -15.80 3.66 4.47
N GLU A 31 -16.39 4.06 3.35
CA GLU A 31 -17.55 3.38 2.75
C GLU A 31 -17.26 1.95 2.27
N ALA A 32 -16.05 1.70 1.77
CA ALA A 32 -15.61 0.36 1.37
C ALA A 32 -15.43 -0.56 2.59
N VAL A 33 -14.83 -0.01 3.66
CA VAL A 33 -14.69 -0.67 4.97
C VAL A 33 -16.07 -0.94 5.56
N GLU A 34 -16.99 0.02 5.58
CA GLU A 34 -18.35 -0.11 6.12
C GLU A 34 -19.17 -1.22 5.41
N ARG A 35 -18.99 -1.41 4.10
CA ARG A 35 -19.67 -2.48 3.34
C ARG A 35 -19.15 -3.88 3.65
N THR A 36 -17.86 -4.02 3.95
CA THR A 36 -17.20 -5.31 4.22
C THR A 36 -17.10 -5.64 5.72
N THR A 37 -17.29 -4.64 6.58
CA THR A 37 -17.07 -4.74 8.02
C THR A 37 -18.03 -5.69 8.70
N HIS A 38 -19.29 -5.87 8.27
CA HIS A 38 -20.18 -6.73 9.05
C HIS A 38 -19.69 -8.19 9.13
N HIS A 39 -19.25 -8.78 8.02
CA HIS A 39 -18.68 -10.13 8.02
C HIS A 39 -17.27 -10.17 8.61
N ALA A 40 -16.42 -9.19 8.28
CA ALA A 40 -15.06 -9.12 8.80
C ALA A 40 -15.04 -8.90 10.32
N GLN A 41 -15.85 -8.00 10.86
CA GLN A 41 -16.03 -7.77 12.30
C GLN A 41 -16.58 -9.02 12.98
N THR A 42 -17.60 -9.68 12.42
CA THR A 42 -18.15 -10.91 13.02
C THR A 42 -17.09 -12.02 13.09
N TYR A 43 -16.34 -12.22 12.00
CA TYR A 43 -15.27 -13.20 11.95
C TYR A 43 -14.09 -12.85 12.87
N LEU A 44 -13.68 -11.58 12.89
CA LEU A 44 -12.61 -11.08 13.75
C LEU A 44 -13.00 -11.12 15.23
N LEU A 45 -14.24 -10.80 15.59
CA LEU A 45 -14.77 -10.94 16.96
C LEU A 45 -14.85 -12.41 17.40
N ALA A 46 -15.18 -13.32 16.48
CA ALA A 46 -15.18 -14.76 16.76
C ALA A 46 -13.77 -15.36 16.94
N HIS A 47 -12.71 -14.62 16.58
CA HIS A 47 -11.31 -15.05 16.67
C HIS A 47 -10.43 -14.16 17.56
N SER A 48 -10.91 -12.99 17.94
CA SER A 48 -10.47 -12.29 19.14
C SER A 48 -10.92 -13.16 20.30
N PHE A 49 -9.97 -13.72 21.04
CA PHE A 49 -10.23 -14.67 22.13
C PHE A 49 -11.53 -14.34 22.88
N ALA A 50 -12.44 -15.32 22.91
CA ALA A 50 -13.76 -15.27 23.51
C ALA A 50 -13.75 -15.06 25.05
N GLU A 51 -12.73 -14.45 25.62
CA GLU A 51 -12.59 -14.17 27.05
C GLU A 51 -12.09 -12.75 27.40
N LEU A 52 -11.84 -11.88 26.42
CA LEU A 52 -11.54 -10.47 26.74
C LEU A 52 -12.79 -9.62 26.55
N GLU A 53 -13.48 -9.41 27.67
CA GLU A 53 -14.47 -8.35 27.86
C GLU A 53 -14.05 -7.08 27.12
N THR A 54 -15.05 -6.43 26.51
CA THR A 54 -15.00 -5.18 25.75
C THR A 54 -14.08 -4.12 26.37
N SER A 55 -12.80 -4.23 26.07
CA SER A 55 -11.70 -3.40 26.54
C SER A 55 -10.90 -2.98 25.32
N ASP A 56 -10.42 -1.74 25.27
CA ASP A 56 -9.57 -1.23 24.18
C ASP A 56 -8.39 -2.17 23.84
N VAL A 57 -7.97 -2.97 24.83
CA VAL A 57 -6.93 -4.00 24.70
C VAL A 57 -7.33 -5.13 23.74
N ALA A 58 -8.60 -5.57 23.77
CA ALA A 58 -9.13 -6.63 22.91
C ALA A 58 -9.23 -6.16 21.44
N MET A 59 -9.67 -4.92 21.23
CA MET A 59 -9.71 -4.30 19.90
C MET A 59 -8.30 -4.18 19.31
N GLY A 60 -7.32 -3.79 20.13
CA GLY A 60 -5.91 -3.75 19.73
C GLY A 60 -5.35 -5.13 19.33
N ALA A 61 -5.74 -6.22 20.00
CA ALA A 61 -5.28 -7.58 19.65
C ALA A 61 -5.85 -8.07 18.31
N THR A 62 -7.12 -7.78 18.05
CA THR A 62 -7.82 -8.14 16.80
C THR A 62 -7.22 -7.43 15.60
N VAL A 63 -6.97 -6.12 15.72
CA VAL A 63 -6.32 -5.33 14.67
C VAL A 63 -4.92 -5.87 14.39
N LYS A 64 -4.13 -6.17 15.42
CA LYS A 64 -2.79 -6.76 15.26
C LYS A 64 -2.82 -8.09 14.51
N LEU A 65 -3.79 -8.96 14.81
CA LEU A 65 -3.93 -10.24 14.10
C LEU A 65 -4.35 -10.05 12.64
N ALA A 66 -5.28 -9.13 12.37
CA ALA A 66 -5.71 -8.80 11.02
C ALA A 66 -4.54 -8.24 10.18
N VAL A 67 -3.79 -7.29 10.74
CA VAL A 67 -2.58 -6.72 10.13
C VAL A 67 -1.53 -7.80 9.88
N ALA A 68 -1.26 -8.68 10.86
CA ALA A 68 -0.27 -9.75 10.67
C ALA A 68 -0.65 -10.73 9.55
N ARG A 69 -1.95 -11.04 9.38
CA ARG A 69 -2.43 -11.88 8.26
C ARG A 69 -2.32 -11.17 6.93
N LEU A 70 -2.64 -9.87 6.89
CA LEU A 70 -2.47 -9.06 5.69
C LEU A 70 -1.00 -9.00 5.30
N GLU A 71 -0.10 -8.70 6.25
CA GLU A 71 1.34 -8.65 6.02
C GLU A 71 1.88 -9.97 5.47
N TYR A 72 1.42 -11.11 6.03
CA TYR A 72 1.79 -12.43 5.52
C TYR A 72 1.35 -12.67 4.07
N LEU A 73 0.15 -12.21 3.68
CA LEU A 73 -0.33 -12.32 2.30
C LEU A 73 0.43 -11.38 1.35
N LEU A 74 0.78 -10.19 1.83
CA LEU A 74 1.53 -9.22 1.05
C LEU A 74 2.99 -9.62 0.87
N ASP A 75 3.62 -10.26 1.85
CA ASP A 75 5.03 -10.69 1.76
C ASP A 75 5.28 -11.62 0.56
N ASP A 76 4.43 -12.64 0.37
CA ASP A 76 4.49 -13.53 -0.81
C ASP A 76 4.28 -12.74 -2.12
N ALA A 77 3.33 -11.80 -2.12
CA ALA A 77 3.06 -10.97 -3.29
C ALA A 77 4.24 -10.03 -3.63
N ARG A 78 4.91 -9.46 -2.62
CA ARG A 78 6.11 -8.62 -2.78
C ARG A 78 7.27 -9.38 -3.39
N GLN A 79 7.52 -10.60 -2.91
CA GLN A 79 8.56 -11.47 -3.48
C GLN A 79 8.30 -11.77 -4.96
N GLN A 80 7.04 -11.96 -5.35
CA GLN A 80 6.67 -12.24 -6.74
C GLN A 80 6.81 -11.03 -7.68
N ILE A 81 6.69 -9.80 -7.16
CA ILE A 81 6.89 -8.56 -7.95
C ILE A 81 8.34 -8.05 -7.92
N SER A 82 9.18 -8.60 -7.04
CA SER A 82 10.60 -8.30 -6.97
C SER A 82 11.28 -8.58 -8.32
N GLY A 83 12.08 -7.63 -8.80
CA GLY A 83 12.76 -7.68 -10.09
C GLY A 83 11.86 -7.44 -11.31
N MET A 84 10.58 -7.13 -11.14
CA MET A 84 9.68 -6.83 -12.27
C MET A 84 9.86 -5.40 -12.81
N PHE A 85 10.15 -4.44 -11.93
CA PHE A 85 10.17 -3.02 -12.25
C PHE A 85 11.59 -2.45 -12.18
N SER A 86 11.95 -1.56 -13.10
CA SER A 86 13.19 -0.78 -13.05
C SER A 86 12.99 0.53 -12.28
N GLN A 87 14.09 1.18 -11.89
CA GLN A 87 14.03 2.47 -11.20
C GLN A 87 13.22 3.53 -11.98
N ASP A 88 13.48 3.69 -13.28
CA ASP A 88 12.78 4.68 -14.12
C ASP A 88 11.26 4.44 -14.17
N GLU A 89 10.82 3.18 -14.08
CA GLU A 89 9.39 2.83 -14.06
C GLU A 89 8.77 3.21 -12.72
N ILE A 90 9.48 2.97 -11.61
CA ILE A 90 9.04 3.38 -10.27
C ILE A 90 8.94 4.90 -10.19
N ASP A 91 9.95 5.62 -10.68
CA ASP A 91 9.96 7.09 -10.66
C ASP A 91 8.80 7.66 -11.49
N LEU A 92 8.52 7.07 -12.65
CA LEU A 92 7.35 7.43 -13.47
C LEU A 92 6.04 7.22 -12.71
N LEU A 93 5.87 6.06 -12.08
CA LEU A 93 4.65 5.74 -11.32
C LEU A 93 4.48 6.67 -10.12
N LEU A 94 5.54 6.95 -9.36
CA LEU A 94 5.48 7.88 -8.23
C LEU A 94 5.05 9.28 -8.68
N ASN A 95 5.49 9.75 -9.85
CA ASN A 95 5.04 11.02 -10.39
C ASN A 95 3.54 11.04 -10.74
N CYS A 96 2.97 9.90 -11.14
CA CYS A 96 1.55 9.76 -11.43
C CYS A 96 0.70 9.65 -10.15
N TYR A 97 1.16 8.88 -9.17
CA TYR A 97 0.37 8.57 -7.95
C TYR A 97 0.76 9.40 -6.72
N GLN A 98 1.56 10.46 -6.89
CA GLN A 98 2.05 11.26 -5.77
C GLN A 98 0.91 11.85 -4.93
N GLY A 99 0.97 11.65 -3.62
CA GLY A 99 0.04 12.24 -2.66
C GLY A 99 -1.38 11.63 -2.67
N GLU A 100 -1.60 10.56 -3.43
CA GLU A 100 -2.85 9.82 -3.40
C GLU A 100 -2.75 8.61 -2.46
N PHE A 101 -3.81 8.38 -1.69
CA PHE A 101 -4.05 7.08 -1.08
C PHE A 101 -4.80 6.23 -2.12
N LEU A 102 -4.20 5.12 -2.54
CA LEU A 102 -4.74 4.25 -3.56
C LEU A 102 -5.79 3.35 -2.94
N THR A 103 -7.06 3.63 -3.23
CA THR A 103 -8.15 2.73 -2.84
C THR A 103 -8.04 1.41 -3.62
N PRO A 104 -8.70 0.31 -3.17
CA PRO A 104 -8.70 -0.94 -3.93
C PRO A 104 -9.17 -0.78 -5.39
N ASP A 105 -10.09 0.15 -5.67
CA ASP A 105 -10.55 0.45 -7.02
C ASP A 105 -9.48 1.19 -7.85
N ASP A 106 -8.66 2.01 -7.21
CA ASP A 106 -7.54 2.72 -7.86
C ASP A 106 -6.42 1.73 -8.15
N CYS A 107 -6.11 0.82 -7.22
CA CYS A 107 -5.20 -0.31 -7.45
C CYS A 107 -5.61 -1.15 -8.67
N GLN A 108 -6.91 -1.41 -8.86
CA GLN A 108 -7.42 -2.14 -10.04
C GLN A 108 -7.24 -1.37 -11.35
N ARG A 109 -7.28 -0.04 -11.28
CA ARG A 109 -7.25 0.87 -12.42
C ARG A 109 -5.88 1.48 -12.69
N MET A 110 -4.82 1.08 -11.99
CA MET A 110 -3.47 1.65 -12.16
C MET A 110 -3.02 1.73 -13.62
N ALA A 111 -3.24 0.68 -14.42
CA ALA A 111 -2.85 0.70 -15.83
C ALA A 111 -3.60 1.78 -16.65
N SER A 112 -4.89 1.97 -16.39
CA SER A 112 -5.69 3.02 -17.05
C SER A 112 -5.35 4.41 -16.54
N THR A 113 -5.19 4.58 -15.23
CA THR A 113 -4.84 5.87 -14.61
C THR A 113 -3.49 6.37 -15.10
N LEU A 114 -2.48 5.49 -15.17
CA LEU A 114 -1.18 5.83 -15.76
C LEU A 114 -1.31 6.35 -17.21
N CYS A 115 -2.13 5.70 -18.03
CA CYS A 115 -2.36 6.13 -19.40
C CYS A 115 -3.07 7.50 -19.45
N GLU A 116 -4.09 7.70 -18.60
CA GLU A 116 -4.83 8.96 -18.49
C GLU A 116 -3.91 10.12 -18.09
N ASP A 117 -3.07 9.93 -17.06
CA ASP A 117 -2.13 10.96 -16.58
C ASP A 117 -1.09 11.34 -17.63
N LEU A 118 -0.70 10.40 -18.48
CA LEU A 118 0.26 10.61 -19.56
C LEU A 118 -0.40 11.05 -20.88
N GLY A 119 -1.73 11.20 -20.91
CA GLY A 119 -2.48 11.60 -22.10
C GLY A 119 -2.44 10.56 -23.22
N ILE A 120 -2.31 9.28 -22.87
CA ILE A 120 -2.25 8.14 -23.79
C ILE A 120 -3.62 7.45 -23.81
N GLU A 121 -4.20 7.30 -24.99
CA GLU A 121 -5.43 6.51 -25.15
C GLU A 121 -5.15 5.03 -24.82
N LEU A 122 -6.00 4.43 -23.98
CA LEU A 122 -5.82 3.05 -23.51
C LEU A 122 -5.88 2.02 -24.64
N GLU A 123 -6.49 2.33 -25.78
CA GLU A 123 -6.50 1.48 -26.97
C GLU A 123 -5.18 1.54 -27.73
N ARG A 124 -4.39 2.60 -27.51
CA ARG A 124 -3.17 2.92 -28.26
C ARG A 124 -1.89 2.84 -27.43
N TYR A 125 -1.97 2.47 -26.15
CA TYR A 125 -0.80 2.38 -25.27
C TYR A 125 0.32 1.49 -25.81
N ARG A 126 -0.01 0.46 -26.60
CA ARG A 126 0.97 -0.44 -27.23
C ARG A 126 1.93 0.28 -28.21
N GLU A 127 1.52 1.43 -28.72
CA GLU A 127 2.34 2.28 -29.61
C GLU A 127 3.25 3.24 -28.82
N SER A 128 3.12 3.30 -27.49
CA SER A 128 3.84 4.23 -26.62
C SER A 128 5.12 3.63 -26.03
N SER A 129 5.99 4.48 -25.50
CA SER A 129 7.20 4.06 -24.79
C SER A 129 6.94 3.37 -23.45
N ILE A 130 5.71 3.44 -22.92
CA ILE A 130 5.33 2.84 -21.63
C ILE A 130 4.62 1.49 -21.80
N ALA A 131 4.55 0.94 -23.01
CA ALA A 131 3.80 -0.27 -23.31
C ALA A 131 4.16 -1.44 -22.37
N ASP A 132 5.46 -1.65 -22.14
CA ASP A 132 5.97 -2.70 -21.25
C ASP A 132 5.51 -2.49 -19.79
N LEU A 133 5.52 -1.25 -19.30
CA LEU A 133 5.08 -0.92 -17.95
C LEU A 133 3.57 -1.17 -17.79
N VAL A 134 2.76 -0.73 -18.75
CA VAL A 134 1.32 -0.96 -18.74
C VAL A 134 1.01 -2.46 -18.79
N ASP A 135 1.70 -3.23 -19.62
CA ASP A 135 1.52 -4.68 -19.69
C ASP A 135 1.89 -5.35 -18.35
N LYS A 136 2.98 -4.94 -17.68
CA LYS A 136 3.33 -5.42 -16.33
C LYS A 136 2.21 -5.16 -15.33
N LEU A 137 1.69 -3.93 -15.26
CA LEU A 137 0.61 -3.55 -14.34
C LEU A 137 -0.67 -4.35 -14.58
N ARG A 138 -0.98 -4.67 -15.84
CA ARG A 138 -2.18 -5.42 -16.21
C ARG A 138 -2.11 -6.91 -15.85
N VAL A 139 -0.91 -7.48 -15.78
CA VAL A 139 -0.74 -8.91 -15.42
C VAL A 139 -0.63 -9.14 -13.92
N LEU A 140 -0.44 -8.08 -13.12
CA LEU A 140 -0.43 -8.20 -11.67
C LEU A 140 -1.76 -8.76 -11.15
N THR A 141 -1.66 -9.79 -10.32
CA THR A 141 -2.80 -10.31 -9.56
C THR A 141 -3.28 -9.27 -8.55
N VAL A 142 -4.46 -9.50 -7.94
CA VAL A 142 -4.99 -8.57 -6.93
C VAL A 142 -4.02 -8.41 -5.73
N PRO A 143 -3.50 -9.48 -5.10
CA PRO A 143 -2.54 -9.33 -4.01
C PRO A 143 -1.26 -8.59 -4.40
N GLN A 144 -0.75 -8.84 -5.62
CA GLN A 144 0.43 -8.16 -6.14
C GLN A 144 0.18 -6.66 -6.39
N ARG A 145 -1.00 -6.28 -6.88
CA ARG A 145 -1.37 -4.86 -7.05
C ARG A 145 -1.45 -4.15 -5.71
N MET A 146 -2.08 -4.77 -4.70
CA MET A 146 -2.14 -4.20 -3.35
C MET A 146 -0.74 -4.04 -2.76
N ALA A 147 0.08 -5.09 -2.82
CA ALA A 147 1.46 -5.03 -2.33
C ALA A 147 2.30 -3.96 -3.04
N PHE A 148 2.07 -3.77 -4.35
CA PHE A 148 2.77 -2.76 -5.13
C PHE A 148 2.30 -1.34 -4.82
N ALA A 149 0.99 -1.13 -4.68
CA ALA A 149 0.41 0.15 -4.27
C ALA A 149 0.92 0.58 -2.88
N ASP A 150 0.88 -0.33 -1.90
CA ASP A 150 1.40 -0.09 -0.54
C ASP A 150 2.89 0.32 -0.60
N ALA A 151 3.66 -0.32 -1.48
CA ALA A 151 5.09 -0.04 -1.62
C ALA A 151 5.37 1.32 -2.28
N LEU A 152 4.55 1.72 -3.27
CA LEU A 152 4.62 3.06 -3.87
C LEU A 152 4.25 4.15 -2.86
N GLU A 153 3.17 3.94 -2.10
CA GLU A 153 2.74 4.86 -1.04
C GLU A 153 3.79 5.00 0.06
N ALA A 154 4.31 3.87 0.56
CA ALA A 154 5.39 3.87 1.54
C ALA A 154 6.62 4.60 1.00
N GLY A 155 6.96 4.35 -0.27
CA GLY A 155 8.05 5.01 -0.98
C GLY A 155 7.90 6.52 -1.03
N TRP A 156 6.70 7.00 -1.38
CA TRP A 156 6.37 8.43 -1.42
C TRP A 156 6.41 9.08 -0.02
N HIS A 157 5.82 8.44 0.99
CA HIS A 157 5.67 9.02 2.32
C HIS A 157 6.91 8.92 3.20
N ALA A 158 7.87 8.05 2.89
CA ALA A 158 9.01 7.80 3.78
C ALA A 158 10.05 8.93 3.85
N GLY A 159 9.99 9.93 2.96
CA GLY A 159 10.95 11.05 2.94
C GLY A 159 12.41 10.61 2.71
N ARG A 160 12.61 9.42 2.15
CA ARG A 160 13.92 8.81 1.85
C ARG A 160 13.87 8.14 0.46
N PRO A 161 15.01 7.77 -0.13
CA PRO A 161 15.03 7.17 -1.47
C PRO A 161 14.10 5.96 -1.59
N VAL A 162 13.24 5.95 -2.61
CA VAL A 162 12.20 4.92 -2.79
C VAL A 162 12.80 3.52 -2.85
N ASN A 163 13.95 3.34 -3.52
CA ASN A 163 14.63 2.05 -3.62
C ASN A 163 14.99 1.45 -2.26
N SER A 164 15.34 2.28 -1.26
CA SER A 164 15.61 1.83 0.10
C SER A 164 14.34 1.37 0.81
N VAL A 165 13.21 2.02 0.56
CA VAL A 165 11.91 1.63 1.12
C VAL A 165 11.45 0.31 0.51
N LEU A 166 11.52 0.18 -0.81
CA LEU A 166 11.17 -1.04 -1.52
C LEU A 166 12.03 -2.22 -1.05
N ALA A 167 13.33 -2.01 -0.88
CA ALA A 167 14.24 -3.03 -0.37
C ALA A 167 13.88 -3.47 1.07
N ASP A 168 13.56 -2.52 1.96
CA ASP A 168 13.11 -2.83 3.32
C ASP A 168 11.78 -3.62 3.34
N MET A 169 10.95 -3.45 2.31
CA MET A 169 9.72 -4.21 2.10
C MET A 169 9.94 -5.54 1.38
N GLY A 170 11.18 -5.89 0.98
CA GLY A 170 11.49 -7.12 0.27
C GLY A 170 11.27 -7.07 -1.25
N ILE A 171 11.17 -5.89 -1.84
CA ILE A 171 11.03 -5.66 -3.28
C ILE A 171 12.35 -5.13 -3.82
N GLU A 172 13.01 -5.91 -4.68
CA GLU A 172 14.20 -5.47 -5.41
C GLU A 172 13.80 -4.94 -6.78
N LEU A 173 14.56 -3.97 -7.29
CA LEU A 173 14.37 -3.44 -8.64
C LEU A 173 15.27 -4.17 -9.63
N ARG A 174 14.84 -4.21 -10.90
CA ARG A 174 15.57 -4.83 -12.01
C ARG A 174 16.77 -4.01 -12.46
#